data_AF-A0A850CNA4-F1
#
_entry.id   AF-A0A850CNA4-F1
#
_cell.length_a   1.000
_cell.length_b   1.000
_cell.length_c   1.000
_cell.angle_alpha   90.00
_cell.angle_beta   90.00
_cell.angle_gamma   90.00
#
_symmetry.space_group_name_H-M   'P 1'
#
loop_
_entity.id
_entity.type
_entity.pdbx_description
1 polymer ?
#
loop_
_entity_poly.entity_id
_entity_poly.type
_entity_poly.pdbx_seq_one_letter_code
_entity_poly.pdbx_strand_id
1 'polypeptide(L)' 'MDPQHEADEIRGVQQRLAERFPDLEPGVVESAVVAAHSELTGSIRDFVPVLVEHGARDRLSAIVRAHAASPQEPG' A
#
# COMPACT_ATOMS: atom_id res chain seq x y z
N MET A 1 13.44 4.98 -16.46
CA MET A 1 12.82 3.69 -16.11
C MET A 1 11.95 3.21 -17.25
N ASP A 2 12.21 2.00 -17.74
CA ASP A 2 11.31 1.28 -18.64
C ASP A 2 10.02 0.90 -17.89
N PRO A 3 8.84 0.97 -18.54
CA PRO A 3 7.55 0.68 -17.91
C PRO A 3 7.44 -0.75 -17.35
N GLN A 4 8.28 -1.67 -17.84
CA GLN A 4 8.36 -3.04 -17.33
C GLN A 4 9.10 -3.12 -15.98
N HIS A 5 10.15 -2.32 -15.78
CA HIS A 5 10.86 -2.24 -14.50
C HIS A 5 9.97 -1.64 -13.41
N GLU A 6 9.21 -0.60 -13.75
CA GLU A 6 8.25 0.04 -12.82
C GLU A 6 7.18 -0.95 -12.34
N ALA A 7 6.65 -1.79 -13.23
CA ALA A 7 5.66 -2.81 -12.87
C ALA A 7 6.24 -3.88 -11.92
N ASP A 8 7.49 -4.30 -12.14
CA ASP A 8 8.17 -5.28 -11.28
C ASP A 8 8.45 -4.70 -9.88
N GLU A 9 8.85 -3.43 -9.80
CA GLU A 9 9.08 -2.75 -8.53
C GLU A 9 7.78 -2.55 -7.73
N ILE A 10 6.69 -2.15 -8.39
CA ILE A 10 5.37 -2.04 -7.75
C ILE A 10 4.90 -3.41 -7.25
N ARG A 11 5.13 -4.48 -8.01
CA ARG A 11 4.81 -5.84 -7.58
C ARG A 11 5.63 -6.25 -6.36
N GLY A 12 6.92 -5.89 -6.32
CA GLY A 12 7.77 -6.11 -5.15
C GLY A 12 7.29 -5.38 -3.90
N VAL A 13 6.81 -4.14 -4.05
CA VAL A 13 6.20 -3.36 -2.94
C VAL A 13 4.93 -4.04 -2.41
N GLN A 14 4.06 -4.52 -3.30
CA GLN A 14 2.84 -5.24 -2.91
C GLN A 14 3.14 -6.50 -2.09
N GLN A 15 4.13 -7.29 -2.50
CA GLN A 15 4.53 -8.49 -1.76
C GLN A 15 5.01 -8.14 -0.35
N ARG A 16 5.91 -7.16 -0.22
CA ARG A 16 6.41 -6.73 1.10
C ARG A 16 5.30 -6.22 2.02
N LEU A 17 4.34 -5.48 1.48
CA LEU A 17 3.20 -4.97 2.25
C LEU A 17 2.24 -6.10 2.66
N ALA A 18 1.99 -7.07 1.78
CA ALA A 18 1.19 -8.26 2.13
C ALA A 18 1.85 -9.08 3.25
N GLU A 19 3.18 -9.26 3.20
CA GLU A 19 3.92 -9.91 4.29
C GLU A 19 3.89 -9.11 5.60
N ARG A 20 3.88 -7.77 5.51
CA ARG A 20 3.85 -6.86 6.66
C ARG A 20 2.47 -6.79 7.31
N PHE A 21 1.42 -6.96 6.52
CA PHE A 21 0.01 -6.88 6.94
C PHE A 21 -0.75 -8.16 6.56
N PRO A 22 -0.39 -9.32 7.13
CA PRO A 22 -0.97 -10.61 6.73
C PRO A 22 -2.45 -10.78 7.06
N ASP A 23 -2.99 -9.92 7.93
CA ASP A 23 -4.41 -9.90 8.35
C ASP A 23 -5.32 -9.15 7.36
N LEU A 24 -4.73 -8.43 6.40
CA LEU A 24 -5.49 -7.65 5.41
C LEU A 24 -5.70 -8.46 4.13
N GLU A 25 -6.88 -8.31 3.54
CA GLU A 25 -7.16 -8.92 2.24
C GLU A 25 -6.21 -8.37 1.16
N PRO A 26 -5.73 -9.21 0.22
CA PRO A 26 -4.81 -8.79 -0.84
C PRO A 26 -5.32 -7.60 -1.67
N GLY A 27 -6.64 -7.53 -1.92
CA GLY A 27 -7.26 -6.41 -2.64
C GLY A 27 -7.20 -5.07 -1.93
N VAL A 28 -7.12 -5.06 -0.59
CA VAL A 28 -6.93 -3.85 0.21
C VAL A 28 -5.50 -3.33 0.07
N VAL A 29 -4.52 -4.23 0.06
CA VAL A 29 -3.10 -3.90 -0.16
C VAL A 29 -2.90 -3.35 -1.57
N GLU A 30 -3.46 -4.01 -2.59
CA GLU A 30 -3.39 -3.56 -3.99
C GLU A 30 -4.00 -2.15 -4.16
N SER A 31 -5.20 -1.93 -3.61
CA SER A 31 -5.88 -0.64 -3.68
C SER A 31 -5.08 0.48 -3.01
N ALA A 32 -4.46 0.19 -1.87
CA ALA A 32 -3.62 1.17 -1.16
C ALA A 32 -2.36 1.54 -1.95
N VAL A 33 -1.73 0.55 -2.62
CA VAL A 33 -0.56 0.77 -3.48
C VAL A 33 -0.92 1.59 -4.71
N VAL A 34 -2.04 1.29 -5.38
CA VAL A 34 -2.53 2.04 -6.55
C VAL A 34 -2.89 3.48 -6.19
N ALA A 35 -3.56 3.69 -5.04
CA ALA A 35 -3.89 5.02 -4.55
C ALA A 35 -2.61 5.84 -4.26
N ALA A 36 -1.64 5.24 -3.56
CA ALA A 36 -0.37 5.90 -3.24
C ALA A 36 0.45 6.21 -4.52
N HIS A 37 0.43 5.34 -5.52
CA HIS A 37 1.08 5.58 -6.82
C HIS A 37 0.40 6.71 -7.59
N SER A 38 -0.93 6.77 -7.58
CA SER A 38 -1.71 7.82 -8.26
C SER A 38 -1.54 9.21 -7.62
N GLU A 39 -1.31 9.27 -6.31
CA GLU A 39 -1.05 10.51 -5.57
C GLU A 39 0.35 11.08 -5.85
N LEU A 40 1.30 10.24 -6.30
CA LEU A 40 2.64 10.66 -6.69
C LEU A 40 2.64 11.26 -8.11
N THR A 41 2.25 12.53 -8.19
CA THR A 41 2.33 13.30 -9.43
C THR A 41 3.74 13.88 -9.62
N GLY A 42 4.62 13.19 -10.36
CA GLY A 42 5.94 13.75 -10.67
C GLY A 42 6.95 12.81 -11.33
N SER A 43 7.91 13.40 -12.05
CA SER A 43 8.97 12.71 -12.79
C SER A 43 10.07 12.08 -11.90
N ILE A 44 9.81 11.86 -10.61
CA ILE A 44 10.80 11.31 -9.67
C ILE A 44 10.60 9.79 -9.60
N ARG A 45 10.84 9.11 -10.73
CA ARG A 45 10.60 7.67 -10.89
C ARG A 45 11.55 6.78 -10.09
N ASP A 46 12.67 7.30 -9.61
CA ASP A 46 13.63 6.55 -8.78
C ASP A 46 13.24 6.46 -7.30
N PHE A 47 12.29 7.27 -6.83
CA PHE A 47 11.82 7.25 -5.44
C PHE A 47 10.35 6.81 -5.29
N VAL A 48 9.64 6.58 -6.40
CA VAL A 48 8.25 6.11 -6.42
C VAL A 48 8.06 4.84 -5.56
N PRO A 49 8.90 3.79 -5.65
CA PRO A 49 8.64 2.56 -4.90
C PRO A 49 8.63 2.77 -3.38
N VAL A 50 9.58 3.56 -2.87
CA VAL A 50 9.71 3.86 -1.44
C VAL A 50 8.58 4.77 -0.95
N LEU A 51 8.20 5.76 -1.76
CA LEU A 51 7.11 6.69 -1.42
C LEU A 51 5.74 6.00 -1.48
N VAL A 52 5.53 5.11 -2.45
CA VAL A 52 4.35 4.24 -2.55
C VAL A 52 4.29 3.31 -1.34
N GLU A 53 5.40 2.67 -0.98
CA GLU A 53 5.46 1.78 0.17
C GLU A 53 5.15 2.53 1.47
N HIS A 54 5.70 3.74 1.63
CA HIS A 54 5.44 4.58 2.80
C HIS A 54 3.96 5.02 2.87
N GLY A 55 3.41 5.59 1.79
CA GLY A 55 2.02 6.04 1.75
C GLY A 55 1.02 4.91 1.94
N ALA A 56 1.25 3.76 1.30
CA ALA A 56 0.41 2.58 1.48
C ALA A 56 0.48 2.07 2.93
N ARG A 57 1.67 2.01 3.54
CA ARG A 57 1.85 1.59 4.93
C ARG A 57 1.09 2.47 5.92
N ASP A 58 1.16 3.79 5.75
CA ASP A 58 0.44 4.73 6.63
C ASP A 58 -1.08 4.52 6.52
N ARG A 59 -1.59 4.33 5.31
CA ARG A 59 -3.02 4.09 5.05
C ARG A 59 -3.49 2.76 5.65
N LEU A 60 -2.73 1.68 5.46
CA LEU A 60 -3.04 0.37 6.05
C LEU A 60 -3.02 0.43 7.58
N SER A 61 -2.05 1.15 8.17
CA SER A 61 -2.01 1.37 9.61
C SER A 61 -3.23 2.14 10.13
N ALA A 62 -3.72 3.13 9.38
CA ALA A 62 -4.94 3.86 9.73
C ALA A 62 -6.18 2.97 9.67
N ILE A 63 -6.27 2.10 8.65
CA ILE A 63 -7.35 1.10 8.51
C ILE A 63 -7.35 0.14 9.71
N VAL A 64 -6.21 -0.47 10.02
CA VAL A 64 -6.07 -1.39 11.18
C VAL A 64 -6.49 -0.69 12.48
N ARG A 65 -6.07 0.56 12.67
CA ARG A 65 -6.44 1.35 13.85
C ARG A 65 -7.95 1.64 13.91
N ALA A 66 -8.58 1.95 12.77
CA ALA A 66 -10.01 2.19 12.69
C ALA A 66 -10.83 0.91 12.97
N HIS A 67 -10.36 -0.24 12.48
CA HIS A 67 -10.95 -1.55 12.79
C HIS A 67 -10.79 -1.90 14.28
N ALA A 68 -9.63 -1.65 14.88
CA ALA A 68 -9.39 -1.90 16.31
C ALA A 68 -10.15 -0.94 17.23
N ALA A 69 -10.36 0.31 16.79
CA ALA A 69 -11.12 1.33 17.52
C ALA A 69 -12.64 1.18 17.40
N SER A 70 -13.11 0.27 16.54
CA SER A 70 -14.51 -0.15 16.46
C SER A 70 -14.66 -1.46 17.24
N PRO A 71 -14.88 -1.43 18.58
CA PRO A 71 -15.33 -2.62 19.26
C PRO A 71 -16.65 -3.02 18.61
N GLN A 72 -16.64 -4.17 17.96
CA GLN A 72 -17.83 -4.80 17.40
C GLN A 72 -18.72 -5.11 18.61
N GLU A 73 -19.74 -4.27 18.84
CA GLU A 73 -20.72 -4.51 19.89
C GLU A 73 -21.42 -5.84 19.58
N PRO A 74 -21.30 -6.86 20.45
CA PRO A 74 -22.02 -8.10 20.24
C PRO A 74 -23.52 -7.83 20.50
N GLY A 75 -24.31 -7.94 19.44
CA GLY A 75 -25.77 -8.06 19.51
C GLY A 75 -26.21 -9.47 19.85
#